data_AF-A0A5J4KP57-F1
#
_entry.id   AF-A0A5J4KP57-F1
#
_cell.length_a   1.000
_cell.length_b   1.000
_cell.length_c   1.000
_cell.angle_alpha   90.00
_cell.angle_beta   90.00
_cell.angle_gamma   90.00
#
_symmetry.space_group_name_H-M   'P 1'
#
loop_
_entity.id
_entity.type
_entity.pdbx_description
1 polymer ?
#
loop_
_entity_poly.entity_id
_entity_poly.type
_entity_poly.pdbx_seq_one_letter_code
_entity_poly.pdbx_strand_id
1 'polypeptide(L)'
;MTRMYYLLSGRRQLLDKIIMPPFIAELTEVVTKHLEAHGISIKPLGENISITLPEGTYQEELLPFVESSRYTVTLPDGYQFTHIQTRWGQSTIMFPLNDLPKEFWDSHQELYRYMRKQ
;
A
#
# COMPACT_ATOMS: atom_id res chain seq x y z
N MET A 1 -21.16 -23.27 -27.72
CA MET A 1 -20.01 -22.41 -27.39
C MET A 1 -20.34 -21.70 -26.08
N THR A 2 -19.90 -22.25 -24.94
CA THR A 2 -20.21 -21.71 -23.62
C THR A 2 -19.09 -20.77 -23.20
N ARG A 3 -19.38 -19.47 -23.12
CA ARG A 3 -18.47 -18.48 -22.54
C ARG A 3 -18.40 -18.72 -21.03
N MET A 4 -17.28 -19.25 -20.58
CA MET A 4 -16.96 -19.43 -19.17
C MET A 4 -16.42 -18.09 -18.65
N TYR A 5 -17.26 -17.33 -17.94
CA TYR A 5 -16.79 -16.18 -17.18
C TYR A 5 -16.13 -16.72 -15.91
N TYR A 6 -14.80 -16.68 -15.84
CA TYR A 6 -14.13 -16.78 -14.54
C TYR A 6 -14.42 -15.49 -13.79
N LEU A 7 -15.41 -15.49 -12.91
CA LEU A 7 -15.46 -14.57 -11.79
C LEU A 7 -14.27 -14.95 -10.89
N LEU A 8 -13.09 -14.40 -11.21
CA LEU A 8 -11.97 -14.30 -10.29
C LEU A 8 -12.41 -13.34 -9.18
N SER A 9 -13.30 -13.80 -8.29
CA SER A 9 -13.53 -13.14 -7.01
C SER A 9 -12.21 -13.23 -6.25
N GLY A 10 -11.42 -12.15 -6.31
CA GLY A 10 -10.16 -12.05 -5.58
C GLY A 10 -10.37 -12.49 -4.13
N ARG A 11 -9.52 -13.39 -3.62
CA ARG A 11 -9.68 -13.91 -2.26
C ARG A 11 -9.51 -12.75 -1.29
N ARG A 12 -10.61 -12.31 -0.67
CA ARG A 12 -10.59 -11.35 0.43
C ARG A 12 -9.99 -12.01 1.67
N GLN A 13 -8.92 -11.44 2.19
CA GLN A 13 -8.23 -11.94 3.39
C GLN A 13 -8.03 -10.80 4.37
N LEU A 14 -8.27 -11.07 5.66
CA LEU A 14 -7.95 -10.11 6.71
C LEU A 14 -6.44 -9.92 6.79
N LEU A 15 -6.01 -8.68 7.04
CA LEU A 15 -4.61 -8.32 7.13
C LEU A 15 -4.40 -7.48 8.39
N ASP A 16 -3.54 -7.96 9.27
CA ASP A 16 -3.20 -7.34 10.55
C ASP A 16 -1.91 -6.52 10.47
N LYS A 17 -0.93 -6.98 9.68
CA LYS A 17 0.40 -6.38 9.62
C LYS A 17 1.12 -6.60 8.30
N ILE A 18 2.01 -5.67 7.97
CA ILE A 18 2.95 -5.75 6.84
C ILE A 18 4.35 -5.45 7.36
N ILE A 19 5.34 -6.24 6.93
CA ILE A 19 6.76 -6.04 7.26
C ILE A 19 7.51 -5.73 5.97
N MET A 20 8.32 -4.68 5.98
CA MET A 20 9.10 -4.26 4.82
C MET A 20 10.45 -3.64 5.20
N PRO A 21 11.44 -3.68 4.31
CA PRO A 21 12.72 -3.01 4.55
C PRO A 21 12.58 -1.48 4.50
N PRO A 22 13.40 -0.73 5.27
CA PRO A 22 13.28 0.71 5.45
C PRO A 22 13.62 1.50 4.18
N PHE A 23 14.48 0.96 3.31
CA PHE A 23 14.89 1.64 2.08
C PHE A 23 13.74 1.82 1.07
N ILE A 24 12.68 1.01 1.17
CA ILE A 24 11.51 1.11 0.28
C ILE A 24 10.48 2.12 0.84
N ALA A 25 10.61 2.48 2.11
CA ALA A 25 9.70 3.34 2.83
C ALA A 25 10.36 4.71 3.07
N GLU A 26 10.42 5.55 2.03
CA GLU A 26 10.62 7.00 2.23
C GLU A 26 9.36 7.58 2.91
N LEU A 27 9.25 7.30 4.20
CA LEU A 27 8.17 7.78 5.05
C LEU A 27 8.60 9.11 5.65
N THR A 28 8.22 10.19 4.99
CA THR A 28 8.31 11.52 5.58
C THR A 28 7.39 11.61 6.79
N GLU A 29 7.70 12.50 7.74
CA GLU A 29 6.85 12.75 8.91
C GLU A 29 5.40 13.09 8.51
N VAL A 30 5.22 13.78 7.38
CA VAL A 30 3.92 14.13 6.82
C VAL A 30 3.14 12.89 6.38
N VAL A 31 3.80 11.97 5.68
CA VAL A 31 3.18 10.70 5.25
C VAL A 31 2.85 9.84 6.46
N THR A 32 3.74 9.73 7.44
CA THR A 32 3.49 8.97 8.67
C THR A 32 2.26 9.49 9.41
N LYS A 33 2.16 10.81 9.64
CA LYS A 33 0.99 11.41 10.30
C LYS A 33 -0.30 11.20 9.53
N HIS A 34 -0.24 11.25 8.20
CA HIS A 34 -1.39 10.97 7.36
C HIS A 34 -1.87 9.52 7.51
N LEU A 35 -0.95 8.55 7.50
CA LEU A 35 -1.29 7.14 7.69
C LEU A 35 -1.80 6.84 9.10
N GLU A 36 -1.24 7.49 10.12
CA GLU A 36 -1.73 7.41 11.51
C GLU A 36 -3.17 7.93 11.64
N ALA A 37 -3.58 8.91 10.84
CA ALA A 37 -4.96 9.40 10.82
C ALA A 37 -5.96 8.33 10.34
N HIS A 38 -5.50 7.37 9.54
CA HIS A 38 -6.25 6.20 9.10
C HIS A 38 -6.15 4.99 10.06
N GLY A 39 -5.52 5.17 11.23
CA GLY A 39 -5.33 4.12 12.22
C GLY A 39 -4.18 3.15 11.92
N ILE A 40 -3.32 3.48 10.96
CA ILE A 40 -2.11 2.70 10.68
C ILE A 40 -1.02 3.07 11.69
N SER A 41 -0.41 2.08 12.32
CA SER A 41 0.74 2.28 13.22
C SER A 41 2.02 1.79 12.55
N ILE A 42 2.99 2.68 12.39
CA ILE A 42 4.29 2.36 11.79
C ILE A 42 5.34 2.32 12.90
N LYS A 43 6.03 1.18 13.05
CA LYS A 43 7.07 1.00 14.07
C LYS A 43 8.34 0.40 13.46
N PRO A 44 9.53 0.84 13.89
CA PRO A 44 10.76 0.16 13.52
C PRO A 44 10.78 -1.26 14.11
N LEU A 45 11.26 -2.22 13.33
CA LEU A 45 11.41 -3.62 13.68
C LEU A 45 12.79 -4.12 13.23
N GLY A 46 13.82 -3.86 14.04
CA GLY A 46 15.21 -4.16 13.70
C GLY A 46 15.64 -3.39 12.45
N GLU A 47 16.13 -4.10 11.43
CA GLU A 47 16.45 -3.53 10.11
C GLU A 47 15.23 -3.37 9.20
N ASN A 48 14.01 -3.65 9.69
CA ASN A 48 12.76 -3.54 8.95
C ASN A 48 11.83 -2.51 9.59
N ILE A 49 10.72 -2.23 8.92
CA ILE A 49 9.59 -1.47 9.43
C ILE A 49 8.39 -2.40 9.49
N SER A 50 7.68 -2.35 10.62
CA SER A 50 6.41 -3.02 10.84
C SER A 50 5.29 -2.00 10.71
N ILE A 51 4.33 -2.31 9.84
CA ILE A 51 3.12 -1.52 9.61
C ILE A 51 1.95 -2.33 10.15
N THR A 52 1.36 -1.87 11.25
CA THR A 52 0.18 -2.48 11.86
C THR A 52 -1.07 -1.79 11.31
N LEU A 53 -2.00 -2.60 10.84
CA LEU A 53 -3.24 -2.13 10.21
C LEU A 53 -4.39 -2.18 11.23
N PRO A 54 -5.38 -1.29 11.10
CA PRO A 54 -6.56 -1.32 11.97
C PRO A 54 -7.39 -2.60 11.78
N GLU A 55 -8.09 -3.00 12.83
CA GLU A 55 -8.94 -4.20 12.81
C GLU A 55 -10.04 -4.09 11.75
N GLY A 56 -10.27 -5.16 10.98
CA GLY A 56 -11.22 -5.16 9.86
C GLY A 56 -10.60 -4.76 8.53
N THR A 57 -9.31 -4.40 8.52
CA THR A 57 -8.54 -4.26 7.28
C THR A 57 -8.50 -5.58 6.52
N TYR A 58 -8.72 -5.49 5.22
CA TYR A 58 -8.68 -6.64 4.33
C TYR A 58 -7.93 -6.33 3.06
N GLN A 59 -7.42 -7.38 2.42
CA GLN A 59 -6.77 -7.30 1.13
C GLN A 59 -7.49 -8.17 0.10
N GLU A 60 -7.51 -7.71 -1.15
CA GLU A 60 -8.07 -8.41 -2.30
C GLU A 60 -6.99 -8.51 -3.39
N GLU A 61 -6.72 -9.73 -3.85
CA GLU A 61 -5.75 -9.95 -4.92
C GLU A 61 -6.29 -9.42 -6.26
N LEU A 62 -5.54 -8.51 -6.88
CA LEU A 62 -5.92 -7.91 -8.15
C LEU A 62 -5.71 -8.91 -9.29
N LEU A 63 -4.49 -9.42 -9.45
CA LEU A 63 -4.11 -10.51 -10.36
C LEU A 63 -2.72 -11.06 -9.93
N PRO A 64 -2.50 -12.38 -9.93
CA PRO A 64 -1.17 -12.94 -9.71
C PRO A 64 -0.28 -12.66 -10.93
N PHE A 65 0.84 -11.98 -10.74
CA PHE A 65 1.93 -11.95 -11.72
C PHE A 65 2.92 -13.06 -11.39
N VAL A 66 3.63 -13.57 -12.41
CA VAL A 66 4.59 -14.67 -12.28
C VAL A 66 5.67 -14.40 -11.21
N GLU A 67 6.00 -13.13 -10.98
CA GLU A 67 7.07 -12.72 -10.06
C GLU A 67 6.57 -11.93 -8.83
N SER A 68 5.30 -11.52 -8.81
CA SER A 68 4.72 -10.71 -7.72
C SER A 68 3.22 -10.88 -7.60
N SER A 69 2.70 -10.93 -6.38
CA SER A 69 1.27 -10.73 -6.11
C SER A 69 1.00 -9.26 -5.81
N ARG A 70 -0.10 -8.75 -6.36
CA ARG A 70 -0.59 -7.40 -6.10
C ARG A 70 -1.94 -7.47 -5.41
N TYR A 71 -2.06 -6.76 -4.30
CA TYR A 71 -3.24 -6.71 -3.47
C TYR A 71 -3.73 -5.27 -3.35
N THR A 72 -5.04 -5.07 -3.47
CA THR A 72 -5.70 -3.87 -2.95
C THR A 72 -5.98 -4.09 -1.49
N VAL A 73 -5.42 -3.25 -0.62
CA VAL A 73 -5.72 -3.25 0.81
C VAL A 73 -6.75 -2.17 1.08
N THR A 74 -7.84 -2.52 1.75
CA THR A 74 -8.92 -1.61 2.15
C THR A 74 -9.01 -1.59 3.66
N LEU A 75 -8.89 -0.38 4.22
CA LEU A 75 -9.05 -0.10 5.64
C LEU A 75 -10.54 0.01 6.03
N PRO A 76 -10.88 -0.05 7.32
CA PRO A 76 -12.25 0.05 7.82
C PRO A 76 -12.94 1.38 7.53
N ASP A 77 -12.17 2.46 7.41
CA ASP A 77 -12.66 3.80 7.03
C ASP A 77 -12.87 3.97 5.52
N GLY A 78 -12.58 2.92 4.74
CA GLY A 78 -12.68 2.91 3.28
C GLY A 78 -11.44 3.41 2.56
N TYR A 79 -10.37 3.81 3.27
CA TYR A 79 -9.10 4.16 2.63
C TYR A 79 -8.47 2.95 1.96
N GLN A 80 -7.90 3.15 0.78
CA GLN A 80 -7.35 2.06 -0.04
C GLN A 80 -5.92 2.36 -0.46
N PHE A 81 -5.09 1.32 -0.44
CA PHE A 81 -3.73 1.37 -0.97
C PHE A 81 -3.34 0.05 -1.63
N THR A 82 -2.25 0.05 -2.39
CA THR A 82 -1.75 -1.17 -3.04
C THR A 82 -0.62 -1.79 -2.23
N HIS A 83 -0.71 -3.08 -1.95
CA HIS A 83 0.39 -3.88 -1.40
C HIS A 83 0.90 -4.83 -2.48
N ILE A 84 2.20 -4.79 -2.73
CA ILE A 84 2.88 -5.65 -3.70
C ILE A 84 3.82 -6.55 -2.91
N GLN A 85 3.67 -7.85 -3.09
CA GLN A 85 4.55 -8.85 -2.51
C GLN A 85 5.26 -9.60 -3.63
N THR A 86 6.59 -9.52 -3.66
CA THR A 86 7.41 -10.29 -4.60
C THR A 86 7.49 -11.75 -4.16
N ARG A 87 7.81 -12.65 -5.09
CA ARG A 87 8.03 -14.07 -4.79
C ARG A 87 9.14 -14.35 -3.77
N TRP A 88 10.05 -13.39 -3.56
CA TRP A 88 11.15 -13.48 -2.61
C TRP A 88 10.79 -12.92 -1.22
N GLY A 89 9.52 -12.58 -1.00
CA GLY A 89 9.03 -12.09 0.28
C GLY A 89 9.22 -10.59 0.51
N GLN A 90 9.76 -9.84 -0.46
CA GLN A 90 9.84 -8.37 -0.34
C GLN A 90 8.45 -7.76 -0.51
N SER A 91 8.07 -6.91 0.43
CA SER A 91 6.82 -6.16 0.40
C SER A 91 7.07 -4.69 0.03
N THR A 92 6.24 -4.16 -0.84
CA THR A 92 6.17 -2.73 -1.19
C THR A 92 4.75 -2.26 -0.99
N ILE A 93 4.57 -1.09 -0.37
CA ILE A 93 3.26 -0.44 -0.30
C ILE A 93 3.30 0.80 -1.17
N MET A 94 2.24 0.98 -1.95
CA MET A 94 2.02 2.17 -2.74
C MET A 94 0.74 2.84 -2.26
N PHE A 95 0.90 4.03 -1.70
CA PHE A 95 -0.23 4.86 -1.30
C PHE A 95 -0.74 5.68 -2.49
N PRO A 96 -2.05 5.93 -2.58
CA PRO A 96 -2.61 6.83 -3.58
C PRO A 96 -2.03 8.23 -3.36
N LEU A 97 -1.18 8.66 -4.31
CA LEU A 97 -0.48 9.94 -4.21
C LEU A 97 -1.46 11.11 -4.04
N ASN A 98 -2.62 11.07 -4.70
CA ASN A 98 -3.63 12.12 -4.64
C ASN A 98 -4.18 12.37 -3.22
N ASP A 99 -4.04 11.42 -2.31
CA ASP A 99 -4.55 11.53 -0.94
C ASP A 99 -3.50 12.06 0.04
N LEU A 100 -2.25 12.23 -0.42
CA LEU A 100 -1.18 12.77 0.42
C LEU A 100 -1.41 14.25 0.76
N PRO A 101 -1.04 14.68 1.99
CA PRO A 101 -1.22 16.07 2.41
C PRO A 101 -0.48 17.05 1.50
N LYS A 102 -1.00 18.28 1.41
CA LYS A 102 -0.41 19.33 0.56
C LYS A 102 1.05 19.61 0.93
N GLU A 103 1.41 19.48 2.21
CA GLU A 103 2.76 19.68 2.74
C GLU A 103 3.78 18.71 2.13
N PHE A 104 3.34 17.49 1.80
CA PHE A 104 4.16 16.53 1.07
C PHE A 104 4.48 17.04 -0.33
N TRP A 105 3.49 17.59 -1.02
CA TRP A 105 3.65 18.13 -2.37
C TRP A 105 4.47 19.42 -2.41
N ASP A 106 4.31 20.27 -1.40
CA ASP A 106 5.07 21.52 -1.27
C ASP A 106 6.57 21.24 -1.05
N SER A 107 6.92 20.14 -0.38
CA SER A 107 8.31 19.69 -0.22
C SER A 107 8.87 18.91 -1.43
N HIS A 108 8.01 18.36 -2.29
CA HIS A 108 8.39 17.54 -3.44
C HIS A 108 7.98 18.16 -4.79
N GLN A 109 8.03 19.50 -4.91
CA GLN A 109 7.61 20.22 -6.11
C GLN A 109 8.31 19.76 -7.40
N GLU A 110 9.54 19.26 -7.32
CA GLU A 110 10.27 18.73 -8.49
C GLU A 110 9.67 17.41 -8.99
N LEU A 111 9.26 16.51 -8.09
CA LEU A 111 8.51 15.29 -8.43
C LEU A 111 7.16 15.63 -9.06
N TYR A 112 6.46 16.63 -8.52
CA TYR A 112 5.18 17.09 -9.10
C TYR A 112 5.36 17.60 -10.54
N ARG A 113 6.42 18.39 -10.80
CA ARG A 113 6.75 18.88 -12.15
C ARG A 113 7.10 17.76 -13.12
N TYR A 114 7.75 16.70 -12.64
CA TYR A 114 8.10 15.53 -13.44
C TYR A 114 6.86 14.71 -13.81
N MET A 115 5.97 14.42 -12.85
CA MET A 115 4.77 13.61 -13.10
C MET A 115 3.74 14.29 -14.01
N ARG A 116 3.62 15.62 -13.96
CA ARG A 116 2.65 16.36 -14.78
C ARG A 116 3.09 16.54 -16.25
N LYS A 117 4.33 16.18 -16.59
CA LYS A 117 4.89 16.26 -17.94
C LYS A 117 4.78 14.95 -18.73
N GLN A 118 4.33 13.86 -18.12
CA GLN A 118 4.01 12.59 -18.79
C GLN A 118 2.50 12.47 -19.01
#